data_AF-A0A9D7Z4L1-F1
#
_entry.id   AF-A0A9D7Z4L1-F1
#
_cell.length_a   1.000
_cell.length_b   1.000
_cell.length_c   1.000
_cell.angle_alpha   90.00
_cell.angle_beta   90.00
_cell.angle_gamma   90.00
#
_symmetry.space_group_name_H-M   'P 1'
#
loop_
_entity.id
_entity.type
_entity.pdbx_description
1 polymer ?
#
loop_
_entity_poly.entity_id
_entity_poly.type
_entity_poly.pdbx_seq_one_letter_code
_entity_poly.pdbx_strand_id
1 'polypeptide(L)' 'ASVRPFSNDSVAFAERMLNEAGIAATPGPDFDPVNGRSYIRFSFAGDTQVIDKAMTRLEDWLPGLK' A
#
# COMPACT_ATOMS: atom_id res chain seq x y z
N ALA A 1 1.02 4.45 -6.57
CA ALA A 1 0.29 3.33 -7.20
C ALA A 1 -1.21 3.49 -6.97
N SER A 2 -2.07 3.04 -7.88
CA SER A 2 -3.54 3.08 -7.71
C SER A 2 -4.00 1.92 -6.82
N VAL A 3 -4.90 2.19 -5.87
CA VAL A 3 -5.52 1.14 -5.02
C VAL A 3 -6.90 0.72 -5.52
N ARG A 4 -7.46 1.38 -6.55
CA ARG A 4 -8.82 1.14 -7.06
C ARG A 4 -9.19 -0.33 -7.35
N PRO A 5 -8.27 -1.19 -7.84
CA PRO A 5 -8.60 -2.60 -8.04
C PRO A 5 -8.92 -3.37 -6.75
N PHE A 6 -8.52 -2.84 -5.59
CA PHE A 6 -8.56 -3.52 -4.30
C PHE A 6 -9.35 -2.76 -3.22
N SER A 7 -9.49 -1.44 -3.36
CA SER A 7 -10.15 -0.57 -2.38
C SER A 7 -10.56 0.78 -2.99
N ASN A 8 -11.59 1.41 -2.41
CA ASN A 8 -11.98 2.80 -2.69
C ASN A 8 -11.45 3.80 -1.64
N ASP A 9 -10.79 3.33 -0.58
CA ASP A 9 -10.18 4.17 0.46
C ASP A 9 -8.73 3.72 0.72
N SER A 10 -7.77 4.57 0.35
CA SER A 10 -6.34 4.31 0.51
C SER A 10 -5.85 4.38 1.95
N VAL A 11 -6.57 5.08 2.85
CA VAL A 11 -6.24 5.11 4.29
C VAL A 11 -6.53 3.75 4.90
N ALA A 12 -7.76 3.26 4.73
CA ALA A 12 -8.14 1.92 5.21
C ALA A 12 -7.30 0.82 4.55
N PHE A 13 -6.97 0.97 3.26
CA PHE A 13 -6.08 0.04 2.57
C PHE A 13 -4.67 0.02 3.19
N ALA A 14 -4.09 1.18 3.50
CA ALA A 14 -2.77 1.28 4.11
C ALA A 14 -2.75 0.67 5.52
N GLU A 15 -3.79 0.91 6.33
CA GLU A 15 -3.94 0.30 7.66
C GLU A 15 -4.05 -1.23 7.58
N ARG A 16 -4.87 -1.73 6.65
CA ARG A 16 -5.03 -3.18 6.42
C ARG A 16 -3.72 -3.82 5.97
N MET A 17 -3.02 -3.19 5.03
CA MET A 17 -1.72 -3.66 4.54
C MET A 17 -0.64 -3.69 5.64
N LEU A 18 -0.66 -2.70 6.54
CA LEU A 18 0.23 -2.71 7.71
C LEU A 18 -0.09 -3.88 8.65
N ASN A 19 -1.36 -4.10 8.96
CA ASN A 19 -1.78 -5.11 9.93
C ASN A 19 -1.65 -6.55 9.39
N GLU A 20 -1.99 -6.77 8.12
CA GLU A 20 -2.05 -8.11 7.53
C GLU A 20 -0.74 -8.51 6.83
N ALA A 21 -0.10 -7.58 6.11
CA ALA A 21 1.13 -7.86 5.37
C ALA A 21 2.40 -7.32 6.06
N GLY A 22 2.27 -6.50 7.10
CA GLY A 22 3.41 -5.91 7.79
C GLY A 22 4.17 -4.90 6.93
N ILE A 23 3.47 -4.16 6.06
CA ILE A 23 4.06 -3.17 5.15
C ILE A 23 3.43 -1.80 5.40
N ALA A 24 4.26 -0.84 5.79
CA ALA A 24 3.86 0.55 5.92
C ALA A 24 3.97 1.28 4.58
N ALA A 25 2.96 2.05 4.22
CA ALA A 25 2.99 2.97 3.09
C ALA A 25 2.14 4.20 3.39
N THR A 26 2.39 5.31 2.68
CA THR A 26 1.67 6.57 2.92
C THR A 26 0.40 6.63 2.06
N PRO A 27 -0.79 6.85 2.64
CA PRO A 27 -2.02 6.98 1.88
C PRO A 27 -2.03 8.30 1.09
N GLY A 28 -2.76 8.32 -0.03
CA GLY A 28 -2.73 9.46 -0.95
C GLY A 28 -3.38 10.78 -0.47
N PRO A 29 -4.33 10.82 0.48
CA PRO A 29 -4.89 12.09 0.98
C PRO A 29 -3.85 13.04 1.58
N ASP A 30 -2.70 12.53 2.03
CA ASP A 30 -1.57 13.35 2.49
C ASP A 30 -0.95 14.20 1.37
N PHE A 31 -1.23 13.90 0.10
CA PHE A 31 -0.65 14.56 -1.08
C PHE A 31 -1.69 15.20 -1.99
N ASP A 32 -2.90 14.65 -2.05
CA ASP A 32 -4.01 15.18 -2.86
C ASP A 32 -5.34 14.98 -2.11
N PRO A 33 -5.97 16.06 -1.61
CA PRO A 33 -7.24 15.95 -0.88
C PRO A 33 -8.43 15.56 -1.76
N VAL A 34 -8.34 15.69 -3.07
CA VAL A 34 -9.42 15.40 -4.02
C VAL A 34 -9.34 13.96 -4.54
N ASN A 35 -8.20 13.57 -5.12
CA ASN A 35 -8.06 12.26 -5.76
C ASN A 35 -7.19 11.27 -4.96
N GLY A 36 -6.57 11.71 -3.87
CA GLY A 36 -5.59 10.92 -3.12
C GLY A 36 -6.15 9.65 -2.48
N ARG A 37 -7.46 9.60 -2.20
CA ARG A 37 -8.11 8.39 -1.67
C ARG A 37 -7.94 7.15 -2.53
N SER A 38 -7.61 7.31 -3.81
CA SER A 38 -7.43 6.18 -4.72
C SER A 38 -5.97 5.82 -5.01
N TYR A 39 -5.02 6.44 -4.32
CA TYR A 39 -3.59 6.19 -4.51
C TYR A 39 -2.87 5.96 -3.18
N ILE A 40 -1.74 5.27 -3.27
CA ILE A 40 -0.81 5.04 -2.16
C ILE A 40 0.63 5.27 -2.64
N ARG A 41 1.51 5.69 -1.73
CA ARG A 41 2.92 5.97 -2.00
C ARG A 41 3.82 5.02 -1.21
N PHE A 42 4.71 4.35 -1.93
CA PHE A 42 5.79 3.54 -1.36
C PHE A 42 7.09 4.34 -1.33
N SER A 43 7.91 4.11 -0.30
CA SER A 43 9.29 4.58 -0.25
C SER A 43 10.21 3.41 -0.59
N PHE A 44 11.10 3.62 -1.56
CA PHE A 44 12.16 2.68 -1.93
C PHE A 44 13.54 3.14 -1.43
N ALA A 45 13.58 4.16 -0.57
CA ALA A 45 14.80 4.65 0.06
C ALA A 45 15.13 3.78 1.28
N GLY A 46 15.63 2.57 1.04
CA GLY A 46 15.96 1.59 2.07
C GLY A 46 16.85 0.47 1.54
N ASP A 47 17.14 -0.51 2.40
CA ASP A 47 17.89 -1.70 2.01
C ASP A 47 17.12 -2.53 0.97
N THR A 48 17.81 -2.96 -0.09
CA THR A 48 17.22 -3.74 -1.17
C THR A 48 16.55 -5.03 -0.66
N GLN A 49 17.17 -5.73 0.30
CA GLN A 49 16.61 -6.97 0.86
C GLN A 49 15.30 -6.73 1.61
N VAL A 50 15.17 -5.58 2.26
CA VAL A 50 13.93 -5.17 2.94
C VAL A 50 12.83 -4.89 1.92
N ILE A 51 13.18 -4.20 0.82
CA ILE A 51 12.25 -3.90 -0.27
C ILE A 51 11.79 -5.19 -0.95
N ASP A 52 12.71 -6.09 -1.30
CA ASP A 52 12.40 -7.38 -1.92
C ASP A 52 11.44 -8.20 -1.06
N LYS A 53 11.71 -8.30 0.24
CA LYS A 53 10.82 -8.99 1.19
C LYS A 53 9.43 -8.34 1.26
N ALA A 54 9.35 -7.01 1.19
CA ALA A 54 8.07 -6.31 1.14
C ALA A 54 7.31 -6.59 -0.16
N MET A 55 7.99 -6.68 -1.31
CA MET A 55 7.36 -7.02 -2.58
C MET A 55 6.80 -8.46 -2.56
N THR A 56 7.56 -9.44 -2.06
CA THR A 56 7.04 -10.82 -1.89
C THR A 56 5.79 -10.87 -1.02
N ARG A 57 5.79 -10.14 0.11
CA ARG A 57 4.61 -10.04 0.98
C ARG A 57 3.41 -9.41 0.28
N LEU A 58 3.62 -8.41 -0.58
CA LEU A 58 2.53 -7.83 -1.38
C LEU A 58 1.98 -8.84 -2.40
N GLU A 59 2.86 -9.57 -3.09
CA GLU A 59 2.46 -10.58 -4.08
C GLU A 59 1.62 -11.69 -3.44
N ASP A 60 1.95 -12.12 -2.23
CA ASP A 60 1.19 -13.15 -1.50
C ASP A 60 -0.14 -12.61 -0.94
N TRP A 61 -0.16 -11.34 -0.50
CA TRP A 61 -1.31 -10.76 0.19
C TRP A 61 -2.41 -10.26 -0.77
N LEU A 62 -2.04 -9.59 -1.87
CA LEU A 62 -2.99 -8.96 -2.79
C LEU A 62 -4.07 -9.92 -3.35
N PRO A 63 -3.76 -11.17 -3.75
CA PRO A 63 -4.77 -12.10 -4.24
C PRO A 63 -5.82 -12.51 -3.20
N GLY A 64 -5.51 -12.35 -1.89
CA GLY A 64 -6.43 -12.61 -0.79
C GLY A 64 -7.45 -11.49 -0.55
N LEU A 65 -7.27 -10.34 -1.22
CA LEU A 65 -8.19 -9.20 -1.18
C LEU A 65 -9.30 -9.43 -2.21
N LYS A 66 -10.40 -10.05 -1.78
CA LYS A 66 -11.68 -10.00 -2.50
C LYS A 66 -12.54 -8.88 -1.96
#